data_AF-A0A5C2RQU0-F1
#
_entry.id   AF-A0A5C2RQU0-F1
#
_cell.length_a   1.000
_cell.length_b   1.000
_cell.length_c   1.000
_cell.angle_alpha   90.00
_cell.angle_beta   90.00
_cell.angle_gamma   90.00
#
_symmetry.space_group_name_H-M   'P 1'
#
loop_
_entity.id
_entity.type
_entity.pdbx_description
1 polymer ?
#
loop_
_entity_poly.entity_id
_entity_poly.type
_entity_poly.pdbx_seq_one_letter_code
_entity_poly.pdbx_strand_id
1 'polypeptide(L)'
;FTSRLQNVTFDEGHCIVQWGDTFREEYREVADILWVLPQTAMCISSATMPPPMIAALCERFRFGKDYELFHRSNDRVNIAY
;
A
#
# COMPACT_ATOMS: atom_id res chain seq x y z
N PHE A 1 -3.23 16.18 -18.35
CA PHE A 1 -2.13 15.52 -17.65
C PHE A 1 -2.53 14.11 -17.18
N THR A 2 -3.61 13.95 -16.41
CA THR A 2 -4.02 12.65 -15.84
C THR A 2 -4.89 11.76 -16.75
N SER A 3 -5.34 12.25 -17.91
CA SER A 3 -6.36 11.59 -18.76
C SER A 3 -5.98 10.24 -19.37
N ARG A 4 -4.72 9.80 -19.23
CA ARG A 4 -4.24 8.48 -19.69
C ARG A 4 -3.67 7.62 -18.55
N LEU A 5 -3.75 8.10 -17.30
CA LEU A 5 -3.29 7.37 -16.14
C LEU A 5 -4.41 6.44 -15.65
N GLN A 6 -4.14 5.14 -15.62
CA GLN A 6 -5.15 4.15 -15.23
C GLN A 6 -5.14 3.85 -13.73
N ASN A 7 -3.94 3.66 -13.17
CA ASN A 7 -3.75 3.37 -11.75
C ASN A 7 -2.33 3.76 -11.33
N VAL A 8 -2.11 3.81 -10.02
CA VAL A 8 -0.79 3.88 -9.39
C VAL A 8 -0.67 2.72 -8.41
N THR A 9 0.45 2.01 -8.48
CA THR A 9 0.76 0.90 -7.57
C THR A 9 1.99 1.23 -6.74
N PHE A 10 1.86 1.07 -5.43
CA PHE A 10 2.96 1.13 -4.47
C PHE A 10 3.39 -0.29 -4.15
N ASP A 11 4.58 -0.66 -4.63
CA ASP A 11 5.21 -1.91 -4.24
C ASP A 11 5.95 -1.77 -2.91
N GLU A 12 6.10 -2.89 -2.20
CA GLU A 12 6.67 -2.95 -0.85
C GLU A 12 6.03 -1.94 0.12
N GLY A 13 4.70 -1.84 0.08
CA GLY A 13 3.93 -0.85 0.83
C GLY A 13 4.15 -0.88 2.34
N HIS A 14 4.65 -1.98 2.89
CA HIS A 14 5.04 -2.07 4.30
C HIS A 14 6.09 -1.04 4.71
N CYS A 15 6.95 -0.63 3.77
CA CYS A 15 8.00 0.36 4.00
C CYS A 15 7.43 1.73 4.40
N ILE A 16 6.25 2.08 3.91
CA ILE A 16 5.59 3.38 4.17
C ILE A 16 5.31 3.57 5.66
N VAL A 17 4.98 2.49 6.37
CA VAL A 17 4.65 2.52 7.80
C VAL A 17 5.82 2.04 8.66
N GLN A 18 6.49 0.94 8.28
CA GLN A 18 7.52 0.33 9.11
C GLN A 18 8.83 1.12 9.07
N TRP A 19 9.14 1.70 7.92
CA TRP A 19 10.46 2.28 7.63
C TRP A 19 10.40 3.74 7.18
N GLY A 20 9.20 4.34 7.13
CA GLY A 20 9.04 5.76 6.80
C GLY A 20 9.81 6.70 7.72
N ASP A 21 10.16 6.26 8.93
CA ASP A 21 10.92 7.06 9.91
C ASP A 21 12.42 6.71 9.98
N THR A 22 12.84 5.60 9.39
CA THR A 22 14.19 5.03 9.63
C THR A 22 14.95 4.66 8.36
N PHE A 23 14.27 4.49 7.22
CA PHE A 23 14.89 4.16 5.94
C PHE A 23 14.86 5.35 4.97
N ARG A 24 13.68 5.98 4.80
CA ARG A 24 13.46 7.15 3.92
C ARG A 24 12.26 7.99 4.39
N GLU A 25 12.52 9.22 4.82
CA GLU A 25 11.48 10.14 5.30
C GLU A 25 10.44 10.46 4.21
N GLU A 26 10.83 10.46 2.94
CA GLU A 26 9.95 10.77 1.82
C GLU A 26 8.81 9.75 1.67
N TYR A 27 8.97 8.53 2.20
CA TYR A 27 7.91 7.53 2.21
C TYR A 27 6.72 7.95 3.09
N ARG A 28 6.90 8.86 4.05
CA ARG A 28 5.78 9.42 4.82
C ARG A 28 4.85 10.28 3.96
N GLU A 29 5.40 10.94 2.96
CA GLU A 29 4.67 11.95 2.17
C GLU A 29 4.04 11.35 0.90
N VAL A 30 4.28 10.08 0.58
CA VAL A 30 3.79 9.46 -0.67
C VAL A 30 2.26 9.47 -0.79
N ALA A 31 1.53 9.48 0.33
CA ALA A 31 0.07 9.57 0.32
C ALA A 31 -0.43 10.94 -0.18
N ASP A 32 0.41 11.98 -0.19
CA ASP A 32 0.04 13.28 -0.75
C ASP A 32 -0.21 13.25 -2.26
N ILE A 33 0.23 12.19 -2.94
CA ILE A 33 -0.12 11.96 -4.35
C ILE A 33 -1.64 11.95 -4.57
N LEU A 34 -2.44 11.61 -3.55
CA LEU A 34 -3.90 11.62 -3.60
C LEU A 34 -4.46 13.02 -3.86
N TRP A 35 -3.77 14.07 -3.43
CA TRP A 35 -4.16 15.46 -3.74
C TRP A 35 -3.95 15.79 -5.23
N VAL A 36 -2.93 15.19 -5.84
CA VAL A 36 -2.59 15.39 -7.26
C VAL A 36 -3.43 14.48 -8.15
N LEU A 37 -3.76 13.27 -7.69
CA LEU A 37 -4.43 12.21 -8.44
C LEU A 37 -5.70 11.68 -7.75
N PRO A 38 -6.68 12.53 -7.39
CA PRO A 38 -7.80 12.15 -6.53
C PRO A 38 -8.76 11.12 -7.13
N GLN A 39 -8.77 10.95 -8.45
CA GLN A 39 -9.64 10.00 -9.16
C GLN A 39 -8.89 8.77 -9.69
N THR A 40 -7.58 8.65 -9.42
CA THR A 40 -6.78 7.53 -9.92
C THR A 40 -6.86 6.37 -8.93
N ALA A 41 -7.12 5.16 -9.44
CA ALA A 41 -7.12 3.96 -8.61
C ALA A 41 -5.72 3.72 -8.01
N MET A 42 -5.68 3.37 -6.73
CA MET A 42 -4.45 3.13 -5.98
C MET A 42 -4.40 1.67 -5.53
N CYS A 43 -3.25 1.03 -5.70
CA CYS A 43 -2.99 -0.32 -5.19
C CYS A 43 -1.74 -0.30 -4.32
N ILE A 44 -1.76 -1.02 -3.21
CA ILE A 44 -0.61 -1.17 -2.31
C ILE A 44 -0.33 -2.66 -2.18
N SER A 45 0.83 -3.11 -2.67
CA SER A 45 1.26 -4.50 -2.59
C SER A 45 2.39 -4.68 -1.59
N SER A 46 2.37 -5.80 -0.86
CA SER A 46 3.47 -6.21 0.01
C SER A 46 3.34 -7.70 0.33
N ALA A 47 4.47 -8.40 0.44
CA ALA A 47 4.49 -9.79 0.91
C ALA A 47 4.21 -9.90 2.41
N THR A 48 4.66 -8.90 3.18
CA THR A 48 4.52 -8.84 4.64
C THR A 48 3.73 -7.61 5.02
N MET A 49 2.47 -7.79 5.44
CA MET A 49 1.59 -6.70 5.82
C MET A 49 0.59 -7.15 6.88
N PRO A 50 1.00 -7.18 8.17
CA PRO A 50 0.12 -7.62 9.25
C PRO A 50 -1.05 -6.65 9.44
N PRO A 51 -2.15 -7.08 10.09
CA PRO A 51 -3.36 -6.27 10.23
C PRO A 51 -3.16 -4.82 10.74
N PRO A 52 -2.30 -4.54 11.75
CA PRO A 52 -2.05 -3.17 12.19
C PRO A 52 -1.44 -2.28 11.10
N MET A 53 -0.62 -2.86 10.22
CA MET A 53 0.00 -2.15 9.12
C MET A 53 -1.01 -1.86 8.00
N ILE A 54 -1.90 -2.81 7.70
CA ILE A 54 -3.02 -2.58 6.78
C ILE A 54 -3.85 -1.39 7.27
N ALA A 55 -4.21 -1.37 8.56
CA ALA A 55 -4.98 -0.27 9.15
C ALA A 55 -4.26 1.08 9.00
N ALA A 56 -2.96 1.14 9.31
CA ALA A 56 -2.16 2.35 9.17
C ALA A 56 -2.04 2.83 7.71
N LEU A 57 -1.90 1.91 6.76
CA LEU A 57 -1.89 2.23 5.32
C LEU A 57 -3.25 2.76 4.86
N CYS A 58 -4.35 2.11 5.25
CA CYS A 58 -5.70 2.56 4.90
C CYS A 58 -6.00 3.95 5.48
N GLU A 59 -5.55 4.23 6.70
CA GLU A 59 -5.65 5.57 7.31
C GLU A 59 -4.82 6.60 6.51
N ARG A 60 -3.54 6.29 6.24
CA ARG A 60 -2.63 7.22 5.56
C ARG A 60 -3.07 7.54 4.13
N PHE A 61 -3.54 6.54 3.39
CA PHE A 61 -4.05 6.70 2.02
C PHE A 61 -5.55 7.02 1.96
N ARG A 62 -6.21 7.24 3.11
CA ARG A 62 -7.62 7.65 3.19
C ARG A 62 -8.57 6.74 2.38
N PHE A 63 -8.29 5.44 2.34
CA PHE A 63 -9.12 4.45 1.65
C PHE A 63 -10.52 4.32 2.26
N GLY A 64 -10.71 4.77 3.51
CA GLY A 64 -12.00 4.74 4.17
C GLY A 64 -12.51 3.31 4.32
N LYS A 65 -13.79 3.08 4.02
CA LYS A 65 -14.42 1.75 4.09
C LYS A 65 -14.50 1.04 2.73
N ASP A 66 -14.23 1.76 1.64
CA ASP A 66 -14.42 1.30 0.27
C ASP A 66 -13.08 0.86 -0.33
N TYR A 67 -12.48 -0.18 0.24
CA TYR A 67 -11.30 -0.84 -0.32
C TYR A 67 -11.46 -2.36 -0.34
N GLU A 68 -10.79 -3.00 -1.30
CA GLU A 68 -10.71 -4.45 -1.37
C GLU A 68 -9.37 -4.92 -0.82
N LEU A 69 -9.41 -5.91 0.08
CA LEU A 69 -8.23 -6.55 0.63
C LEU A 69 -8.03 -7.94 0.00
N PHE A 70 -6.95 -8.10 -0.75
CA PHE A 70 -6.52 -9.39 -1.26
C PHE A 70 -5.39 -9.94 -0.38
N HIS A 71 -5.71 -10.96 0.43
CA HIS A 71 -4.74 -11.65 1.26
C HIS A 71 -4.63 -13.12 0.84
N ARG A 72 -3.40 -13.64 0.82
CA ARG A 72 -3.08 -15.02 0.48
C ARG A 72 -2.17 -15.62 1.55
N SER A 73 -2.40 -16.90 1.85
CA SER A 73 -1.50 -17.67 2.71
C SER A 73 -0.11 -17.74 2.09
N ASN A 74 0.93 -17.71 2.92
CA ASN A 74 2.29 -18.02 2.46
C ASN A 74 2.54 -19.53 2.34
N ASP A 75 1.57 -20.37 2.71
CA ASP A 75 1.70 -21.83 2.72
C ASP A 75 2.03 -22.37 1.33
N ARG A 76 2.93 -23.36 1.32
CA ARG A 76 3.42 -24.02 0.10
C ARG A 76 3.36 -25.52 0.32
N VAL A 77 2.21 -26.10 0.00
CA VAL A 77 1.93 -27.55 0.11
C VAL A 77 2.95 -28.45 -0.60
N ASN A 78 3.75 -27.89 -1.50
CA ASN A 78 4.80 -28.58 -2.26
C ASN A 78 6.22 -28.38 -1.69
N ILE A 79 6.37 -27.78 -0.50
CA ILE A 79 7.65 -27.59 0.19
C ILE A 79 7.67 -28.49 1.43
N ALA A 80 8.70 -29.35 1.55
CA ALA A 80 8.99 -30.09 2.77
C ALA A 80 9.88 -29.24 3.69
N TYR A 81 9.58 -29.24 5.00
CA TYR A 81 10.27 -28.46 6.03
C TYR A 81 11.21 -29.32 6.87
#